data_AF-A0A2W1ANI2-F1
#
_entry.id   AF-A0A2W1ANI2-F1
#
_cell.length_a   1.000
_cell.length_b   1.000
_cell.length_c   1.000
_cell.angle_alpha   90.00
_cell.angle_beta   90.00
_cell.angle_gamma   90.00
#
_symmetry.space_group_name_H-M   'P 1'
#
loop_
_entity.id
_entity.type
_entity.pdbx_description
1 polymer ?
#
loop_
_entity_poly.entity_id
_entity_poly.type
_entity_poly.pdbx_seq_one_letter_code
_entity_poly.pdbx_strand_id
1 'polypeptide(L)'
;MEVRLYATLRPIVGGRLVELPDTEASDVRSLIDALIARFPALAGRLLSEAGEIRPYVAVMIDGRDVRHLGGLDAPVPAGAEVDIFPPVAGGAGARVAEAGGAGAGVVKAGGAGVRVVEAGGASAGVARAGGAGARVAKAGGR
;
A
#
# COMPACT_ATOMS: atom_id res chain seq x y z
N MET A 1 13.20 -1.11 -15.87
CA MET A 1 12.62 -0.18 -14.86
C MET A 1 11.82 -0.93 -13.80
N GLU A 2 11.67 -0.29 -12.63
CA GLU A 2 10.98 -0.85 -11.47
C GLU A 2 9.65 -0.13 -11.23
N VAL A 3 8.53 -0.86 -11.25
CA VAL A 3 7.20 -0.31 -10.95
C VAL A 3 6.71 -0.80 -9.60
N ARG A 4 6.58 0.11 -8.64
CA ARG A 4 6.11 -0.14 -7.28
C ARG A 4 4.64 0.17 -7.14
N LEU A 5 3.90 -0.79 -6.59
CA LEU A 5 2.45 -0.71 -6.41
C LEU A 5 2.11 -0.68 -4.93
N TYR A 6 1.11 0.12 -4.57
CA TYR A 6 0.74 0.36 -3.18
C TYR A 6 -0.69 -0.08 -2.86
N ALA A 7 -0.90 -0.39 -1.57
CA ALA A 7 -2.20 -0.70 -0.97
C ALA A 7 -3.06 -1.67 -1.81
N THR A 8 -4.18 -1.18 -2.36
CA THR A 8 -5.17 -1.99 -3.07
C THR A 8 -4.71 -2.48 -4.44
N LEU A 9 -3.58 -1.98 -4.97
CA LEU A 9 -3.03 -2.41 -6.25
C LEU A 9 -2.14 -3.66 -6.12
N ARG A 10 -1.47 -3.85 -4.98
CA ARG A 10 -0.62 -5.03 -4.72
C ARG A 10 -1.31 -6.38 -4.91
N PRO A 11 -2.53 -6.62 -4.36
CA PRO A 11 -3.21 -7.89 -4.58
C PRO A 11 -3.63 -8.11 -6.04
N ILE A 12 -3.72 -7.07 -6.87
CA ILE A 12 -4.08 -7.19 -8.29
C ILE A 12 -2.92 -7.79 -9.10
N VAL A 13 -1.69 -7.39 -8.78
CA VAL A 13 -0.48 -7.87 -9.48
C VAL A 13 0.21 -9.04 -8.77
N GLY A 14 -0.29 -9.43 -7.59
CA GLY A 14 0.28 -10.51 -6.77
C GLY A 14 1.57 -10.14 -6.03
N GLY A 15 1.92 -8.86 -5.94
CA GLY A 15 3.21 -8.42 -5.41
C GLY A 15 3.33 -6.92 -5.15
N ARG A 16 4.49 -6.49 -4.66
CA ARG A 16 4.81 -5.07 -4.38
C ARG A 16 5.52 -4.37 -5.54
N LEU A 17 6.16 -5.14 -6.41
CA LEU A 17 7.04 -4.68 -7.47
C LEU A 17 6.70 -5.46 -8.74
N VAL A 18 6.68 -4.76 -9.87
CA VAL A 18 6.62 -5.33 -11.21
C VAL A 18 7.82 -4.81 -11.98
N GLU A 19 8.60 -5.73 -12.53
CA GLU A 19 9.72 -5.39 -13.41
C GLU A 19 9.22 -5.31 -14.85
N LEU A 20 9.48 -4.17 -15.49
CA LEU A 20 9.22 -3.95 -16.91
C LEU A 20 10.56 -3.68 -17.64
N PRO A 21 10.76 -4.27 -18.82
CA PRO A 21 11.85 -3.88 -19.72
C PRO A 21 11.70 -2.41 -20.10
N ASP A 22 12.82 -1.68 -20.14
CA ASP A 22 12.81 -0.25 -20.47
C ASP A 22 12.32 0.02 -21.91
N THR A 23 12.37 -0.98 -22.78
CA THR A 23 11.88 -0.92 -24.15
C THR A 23 10.35 -0.94 -24.28
N GLU A 24 9.63 -1.37 -23.24
CA GLU A 24 8.16 -1.47 -23.28
C GLU A 24 7.46 -0.19 -22.79
N ALA A 25 8.20 0.79 -22.26
CA ALA A 25 7.64 1.96 -21.61
C ALA A 25 8.54 3.19 -21.78
N SER A 26 8.40 3.90 -22.90
CA SER A 26 9.11 5.17 -23.14
C SER A 26 8.44 6.38 -22.47
N ASP A 27 7.16 6.25 -22.13
CA ASP A 27 6.32 7.27 -21.52
C ASP A 27 5.29 6.64 -20.57
N VAL A 28 4.58 7.47 -19.80
CA VAL A 28 3.62 7.00 -18.81
C VAL A 28 2.46 6.23 -19.45
N ARG A 29 2.03 6.61 -20.66
CA ARG A 29 0.98 5.91 -21.41
C ARG A 29 1.40 4.47 -21.72
N SER A 30 2.53 4.30 -22.39
CA SER A 30 3.08 2.98 -22.74
C SER A 30 3.36 2.13 -21.49
N LEU A 31 3.82 2.75 -20.40
CA LEU A 31 3.97 2.08 -19.10
C LEU A 31 2.64 1.54 -18.58
N ILE A 32 1.59 2.36 -18.55
CA ILE A 32 0.27 1.95 -18.05
C ILE A 32 -0.33 0.88 -18.97
N ASP A 33 -0.20 1.02 -20.28
CA ASP A 33 -0.70 0.05 -21.25
C ASP A 33 0.01 -1.31 -21.10
N ALA A 34 1.35 -1.31 -20.91
CA ALA A 34 2.13 -2.52 -20.65
C ALA A 34 1.70 -3.20 -19.33
N LEU A 35 1.45 -2.43 -18.27
CA LEU A 35 0.93 -2.96 -17.01
C LEU A 35 -0.47 -3.55 -17.18
N ILE A 36 -1.36 -2.89 -17.92
CA ILE A 36 -2.73 -3.36 -18.17
C ILE A 36 -2.73 -4.62 -19.04
N ALA A 37 -1.86 -4.70 -20.04
CA ALA A 37 -1.73 -5.89 -20.88
C ALA A 37 -1.36 -7.13 -20.06
N ARG A 38 -0.50 -6.96 -19.04
CA ARG A 38 -0.13 -8.02 -18.09
C ARG A 38 -1.17 -8.25 -16.99
N PHE A 39 -1.82 -7.18 -16.53
CA PHE A 39 -2.77 -7.18 -15.42
C PHE A 39 -4.04 -6.39 -15.78
N PRO A 40 -4.99 -6.97 -16.54
CA PRO A 40 -6.15 -6.25 -17.06
C PRO A 40 -7.03 -5.59 -15.98
N ALA A 41 -7.04 -6.15 -14.77
CA ALA A 41 -7.77 -5.61 -13.63
C ALA A 41 -7.26 -4.24 -13.14
N LEU A 42 -6.07 -3.79 -13.56
CA LEU A 42 -5.56 -2.44 -13.27
C LEU A 42 -6.27 -1.35 -14.06
N ALA A 43 -6.79 -1.64 -15.26
CA ALA A 43 -7.37 -0.62 -16.15
C ALA A 43 -8.46 0.20 -15.46
N GLY A 44 -9.44 -0.47 -14.86
CA GLY A 44 -10.54 0.18 -14.14
C GLY A 44 -10.12 0.90 -12.85
N ARG A 45 -8.91 0.63 -12.33
CA ARG A 45 -8.37 1.27 -11.12
C ARG A 45 -7.53 2.50 -11.43
N LEU A 46 -6.80 2.49 -12.54
CA LEU A 46 -5.85 3.54 -12.92
C LEU A 46 -6.47 4.54 -13.90
N LEU A 47 -7.25 4.07 -14.86
CA LEU A 47 -7.77 4.87 -15.97
C LEU A 47 -9.27 5.17 -15.84
N SER A 48 -9.67 6.35 -16.31
CA SER A 48 -11.07 6.71 -16.56
C SER A 48 -11.59 6.03 -17.82
N GLU A 49 -12.89 6.15 -18.10
CA GLU A 49 -13.46 5.67 -19.37
C GLU A 49 -12.91 6.43 -20.59
N ALA A 50 -12.38 7.64 -20.39
CA ALA A 50 -11.72 8.41 -21.43
C ALA A 50 -10.26 7.98 -21.68
N GLY A 51 -9.75 6.98 -20.92
CA GLY A 51 -8.36 6.53 -21.03
C GLY A 51 -7.35 7.48 -20.36
N GLU A 52 -7.81 8.37 -19.48
CA GLU A 52 -6.97 9.30 -18.72
C GLU A 52 -6.66 8.75 -17.32
N ILE A 53 -5.52 9.14 -16.73
CA ILE A 53 -5.21 8.80 -15.33
C ILE A 53 -6.30 9.40 -14.44
N ARG A 54 -6.90 8.56 -13.58
CA ARG A 54 -7.93 9.03 -12.66
C ARG A 54 -7.38 10.12 -11.74
N PRO A 55 -8.17 11.17 -11.42
CA PRO A 55 -7.71 12.32 -10.63
C PRO A 55 -7.29 11.98 -9.20
N TYR A 56 -7.66 10.80 -8.70
CA TYR A 56 -7.28 10.32 -7.37
C TYR A 56 -6.11 9.32 -7.38
N VAL A 57 -5.63 8.92 -8.56
CA VAL A 57 -4.46 8.04 -8.71
C VAL A 57 -3.23 8.91 -8.89
N ALA A 58 -2.23 8.72 -8.03
CA ALA A 58 -0.94 9.39 -8.17
C ALA A 58 0.05 8.42 -8.82
N VAL A 59 0.74 8.90 -9.84
CA VAL A 59 1.83 8.19 -10.51
C VAL A 59 3.06 9.07 -10.39
N MET A 60 4.15 8.49 -9.91
CA MET A 60 5.40 9.20 -9.67
C MET A 60 6.51 8.57 -10.49
N ILE A 61 7.38 9.40 -11.07
CA ILE A 61 8.63 8.99 -11.71
C ILE A 61 9.76 9.63 -10.92
N ASP A 62 10.64 8.82 -10.33
CA ASP A 62 11.76 9.24 -9.49
C ASP A 62 11.33 10.26 -8.41
N GLY A 63 10.20 9.99 -7.76
CA GLY A 63 9.64 10.84 -6.70
C GLY A 63 8.91 12.11 -7.16
N ARG A 64 8.66 12.29 -8.46
CA ARG A 64 7.91 13.45 -9.00
C ARG A 64 6.59 13.03 -9.65
N ASP A 65 5.50 13.71 -9.31
CA ASP A 65 4.17 13.40 -9.88
C ASP A 65 4.11 13.72 -11.37
N VAL A 66 3.65 12.75 -12.18
CA VAL A 66 3.58 12.86 -13.64
C VAL A 66 2.69 14.00 -14.11
N ARG A 67 1.71 14.45 -13.33
CA ARG A 67 0.84 15.59 -13.66
C ARG A 67 1.62 16.89 -13.82
N HIS A 68 2.77 16.99 -13.17
CA HIS A 68 3.69 18.13 -13.32
C HIS A 68 4.74 17.90 -14.42
N LEU A 69 4.79 16.70 -15.00
CA LEU A 69 5.78 16.28 -16.00
C LEU A 69 5.19 16.06 -17.41
N GLY A 70 3.89 16.27 -17.61
CA GLY A 70 3.21 16.03 -18.90
C GLY A 70 2.11 14.96 -18.87
N GLY A 71 1.78 14.43 -17.69
CA GLY A 71 0.72 13.45 -17.51
C GLY A 71 1.05 12.11 -18.18
N LEU A 72 0.17 11.66 -19.07
CA LEU A 72 0.34 10.42 -19.82
C LEU A 72 1.50 10.48 -20.83
N ASP A 73 1.83 11.67 -21.32
CA ASP A 73 2.90 11.87 -22.29
C ASP A 73 4.25 12.17 -21.61
N ALA A 74 4.31 12.12 -20.27
CA ALA A 74 5.55 12.32 -19.54
C ALA A 74 6.55 11.19 -19.87
N PRO A 75 7.81 11.50 -20.22
CA PRO A 75 8.80 10.48 -20.55
C PRO A 75 9.22 9.70 -19.30
N VAL A 76 9.39 8.38 -19.47
CA VAL A 76 9.90 7.48 -18.43
C VAL A 76 11.34 7.13 -18.80
N PRO A 77 12.34 7.64 -18.07
CA PRO A 77 13.74 7.33 -18.36
C PRO A 77 14.05 5.85 -18.10
N ALA A 78 15.03 5.31 -18.82
CA ALA A 78 15.50 3.96 -18.59
C ALA A 78 16.04 3.81 -17.16
N GLY A 79 15.64 2.73 -16.48
CA GLY A 79 16.00 2.51 -15.08
C GLY A 79 15.25 3.38 -14.07
N ALA A 80 14.22 4.11 -14.49
CA ALA A 80 13.40 4.91 -13.57
C ALA A 80 12.72 4.05 -12.50
N GLU A 81 12.53 4.66 -11.33
CA GLU A 81 11.65 4.15 -10.28
C GLU A 81 10.26 4.78 -10.44
N VAL A 82 9.24 3.93 -10.63
CA VAL A 82 7.86 4.38 -10.82
C VAL A 82 7.00 3.91 -9.67
N ASP A 83 6.36 4.84 -8.96
CA ASP A 83 5.44 4.53 -7.87
C ASP A 83 3.99 4.84 -8.29
N ILE A 84 3.08 3.89 -8.06
CA ILE A 84 1.66 4.05 -8.36
C ILE A 84 0.83 3.89 -7.10
N PHE A 85 0.15 4.97 -6.72
CA PHE A 85 -0.70 5.05 -5.54
C PHE A 85 -2.17 5.06 -5.92
N PRO A 86 -2.99 4.16 -5.34
CA PRO A 86 -4.44 4.19 -5.55
C PRO A 86 -5.09 5.40 -4.86
N PRO A 87 -6.39 5.66 -5.15
CA PRO A 87 -7.16 6.70 -4.46
C PRO A 87 -7.07 6.63 -2.94
N VAL A 88 -6.66 7.75 -2.33
CA VAL A 88 -6.64 7.91 -0.87
C VAL A 88 -8.04 8.32 -0.40
N ALA A 89 -8.95 7.36 -0.30
CA ALA A 89 -10.23 7.53 0.41
C ALA A 89 -10.24 6.56 1.59
N GLY A 90 -10.33 7.10 2.81
CA GLY A 90 -10.13 6.35 4.05
C GLY A 90 -11.09 5.18 4.25
N GLY A 91 -10.59 4.10 4.84
CA GLY A 91 -11.39 3.02 5.41
C GLY A 91 -10.95 1.62 4.96
N ALA A 92 -10.48 0.84 5.92
CA ALA A 92 -10.11 -0.58 5.85
C ALA A 92 -8.85 -0.93 5.03
N GLY A 93 -7.72 -1.05 5.73
CA GLY A 93 -6.65 -1.99 5.33
C GLY A 93 -5.27 -1.42 5.05
N ALA A 94 -5.02 -0.12 5.15
CA ALA A 94 -3.66 0.42 5.05
C ALA A 94 -3.02 0.53 6.45
N ARG A 95 -2.43 -0.57 6.94
CA ARG A 95 -1.30 -0.45 7.88
C ARG A 95 -0.09 -0.15 7.01
N VAL A 96 0.38 1.09 7.01
CA VAL A 96 1.69 1.43 6.46
C VAL A 96 2.75 0.80 7.35
N ALA A 97 3.41 -0.24 6.85
CA ALA A 97 4.59 -0.84 7.47
C ALA A 97 5.54 -1.35 6.36
N GLU A 98 6.51 -0.49 6.02
CA GLU A 98 7.91 -0.72 5.60
C GLU A 98 8.38 0.64 5.06
N ALA A 99 9.20 1.42 5.78
CA ALA A 99 10.61 1.24 6.15
C ALA A 99 11.57 1.42 4.95
N GLY A 100 11.89 2.69 4.67
CA GLY A 100 13.00 3.09 3.82
C GLY A 100 13.41 4.52 4.17
N GLY A 101 14.34 4.68 5.13
CA GLY A 101 14.91 5.98 5.52
C GLY A 101 14.83 6.27 7.02
N ALA A 102 16.00 6.51 7.62
CA ALA A 102 16.25 6.57 9.05
C ALA A 102 15.40 7.59 9.83
N GLY A 103 14.88 7.16 10.99
CA GLY A 103 14.60 7.98 12.17
C GLY A 103 13.38 8.92 12.10
N ALA A 104 12.24 8.47 12.63
CA ALA A 104 11.30 9.35 13.35
C ALA A 104 10.34 8.48 14.17
N GLY A 105 10.46 8.56 15.50
CA GLY A 105 9.51 7.93 16.41
C GLY A 105 8.13 8.59 16.28
N VAL A 106 7.08 7.78 16.36
CA VAL A 106 5.71 8.30 16.39
C VAL A 106 5.04 7.88 17.70
N VAL A 107 4.60 8.90 18.44
CA VAL A 107 3.83 8.78 19.67
C VAL A 107 2.37 8.43 19.39
N LYS A 108 1.78 7.72 20.34
CA LYS A 108 0.44 7.15 20.36
C LYS A 108 -0.69 8.19 20.32
N ALA A 109 -1.71 7.92 19.52
CA ALA A 109 -3.14 8.16 19.81
C ALA A 109 -3.91 7.15 18.95
N GLY A 110 -4.83 6.30 19.39
CA GLY A 110 -5.70 6.23 20.55
C GLY A 110 -6.92 5.44 20.04
N GLY A 111 -7.32 4.35 20.73
CA GLY A 111 -8.60 3.67 20.48
C GLY A 111 -8.53 2.21 19.99
N ALA A 112 -9.07 1.33 20.83
CA ALA A 112 -9.57 -0.02 20.54
C ALA A 112 -8.58 -1.09 20.03
N GLY A 113 -7.91 -1.73 20.99
CA GLY A 113 -7.66 -3.18 20.99
C GLY A 113 -6.67 -3.73 19.98
N VAL A 114 -5.38 -3.73 20.32
CA VAL A 114 -4.40 -4.64 19.71
C VAL A 114 -3.65 -5.35 20.84
N ARG A 115 -3.73 -6.69 20.84
CA ARG A 115 -2.94 -7.56 21.73
C ARG A 115 -1.55 -7.70 21.12
N VAL A 116 -0.53 -7.37 21.90
CA VAL A 116 0.88 -7.66 21.60
C VAL A 116 1.13 -9.13 21.96
N VAL A 117 1.72 -9.90 21.03
CA VAL A 117 2.36 -11.18 21.34
C VAL A 117 3.85 -11.04 20.99
N GLU A 118 4.67 -10.75 22.00
CA GLU A 118 6.12 -10.83 21.89
C GLU A 118 6.56 -12.28 22.15
N ALA A 119 7.47 -12.79 21.32
CA ALA A 119 8.09 -14.07 21.51
C ALA A 119 9.33 -13.93 22.39
N GLY A 120 9.32 -14.57 23.56
CA GLY A 120 10.55 -15.04 24.22
C GLY A 120 10.69 -14.72 25.71
N GLY A 121 10.28 -15.66 26.58
CA GLY A 121 10.89 -15.87 27.90
C GLY A 121 10.01 -15.68 29.13
N ALA A 122 9.70 -16.81 29.78
CA ALA A 122 9.19 -17.00 31.16
C ALA A 122 7.75 -16.54 31.50
N SER A 123 6.85 -17.53 31.42
CA SER A 123 5.65 -17.76 32.26
C SER A 123 4.64 -16.63 32.46
N ALA A 124 3.49 -16.72 31.78
CA ALA A 124 2.16 -16.52 32.39
C ALA A 124 1.06 -17.03 31.45
N GLY A 125 0.06 -17.69 32.03
CA GLY A 125 -0.91 -18.56 31.35
C GLY A 125 -1.86 -17.91 30.33
N VAL A 126 -2.27 -18.73 29.36
CA VAL A 126 -3.34 -18.41 28.41
C VAL A 126 -4.69 -18.66 29.05
N ALA A 127 -5.48 -17.60 29.25
CA ALA A 127 -6.92 -17.74 29.43
C ALA A 127 -7.61 -17.68 28.06
N ARG A 128 -8.25 -18.78 27.66
CA ARG A 128 -9.23 -18.81 26.57
C ARG A 128 -10.47 -18.02 27.01
N ALA A 129 -10.92 -17.08 26.19
CA ALA A 129 -12.28 -16.56 26.30
C ALA A 129 -13.11 -17.15 25.15
N GLY A 130 -13.85 -18.21 25.48
CA GLY A 130 -15.10 -18.55 24.80
C GLY A 130 -16.18 -17.51 25.14
N GLY A 131 -17.26 -17.56 24.36
CA GLY A 131 -18.32 -16.56 24.36
C GLY A 131 -19.12 -16.37 25.66
N ALA A 132 -19.98 -15.35 25.58
CA ALA A 132 -21.13 -15.03 26.42
C ALA A 132 -20.90 -14.89 27.94
N GLY A 133 -21.02 -13.64 28.40
CA GLY A 133 -21.56 -13.24 29.70
C GLY A 133 -20.98 -13.88 30.96
N ALA A 134 -20.11 -13.16 31.67
CA ALA A 134 -19.94 -13.39 33.11
C ALA A 134 -19.40 -12.14 33.82
N ARG A 135 -20.11 -11.71 34.88
CA ARG A 135 -19.57 -10.86 35.96
C ARG A 135 -18.77 -11.73 36.93
N VAL A 136 -17.85 -11.14 37.70
CA VAL A 136 -17.44 -11.49 39.08
C VAL A 136 -16.29 -10.56 39.47
N ALA A 137 -16.45 -9.66 40.45
CA ALA A 137 -16.36 -9.79 41.93
C ALA A 137 -14.93 -9.59 42.47
N LYS A 138 -14.82 -8.66 43.43
CA LYS A 138 -13.58 -8.29 44.14
C LYS A 138 -13.48 -9.12 45.42
N ALA A 139 -12.34 -9.77 45.63
CA ALA A 139 -11.91 -10.20 46.96
C ALA A 139 -10.48 -9.71 47.17
N GLY A 140 -10.32 -8.77 48.09
CA GLY A 140 -9.03 -8.35 48.63
C GLY A 140 -8.82 -8.98 49.99
N GLY A 141 -7.56 -9.27 50.29
CA GLY A 141 -7.07 -9.55 51.64
C GLY A 141 -5.58 -9.86 51.56
N ARG A 142 -4.74 -8.97 52.09
CA ARG A 142 -4.46 -8.89 53.53
C ARG A 142 -4.25 -7.44 53.92
#